data_AF-A0A5K1DWK6-F1
#
_entry.id   AF-A0A5K1DWK6-F1
#
_cell.length_a   1.000
_cell.length_b   1.000
_cell.length_c   1.000
_cell.angle_alpha   90.00
_cell.angle_beta   90.00
_cell.angle_gamma   90.00
#
_symmetry.space_group_name_H-M   'P 1'
#
loop_
_entity.id
_entity.type
_entity.pdbx_description
1 polymer ?
#
loop_
_entity_poly.entity_id
_entity_poly.type
_entity_poly.pdbx_seq_one_letter_code
_entity_poly.pdbx_strand_id
1 'polypeptide(L)' 'SWGATSGKDSGDAPQLKGARWFSYDEVKKCTDNFSARNEIGSGGYGK' A
#
# COMPACT_ATOMS: atom_id res chain seq x y z
N SER A 1 16.17 11.29 -24.82
CA SER A 1 17.22 11.82 -23.92
C SER A 1 16.54 12.28 -22.65
N TRP A 2 16.61 11.50 -21.57
CA TRP A 2 16.15 11.96 -20.26
C TRP A 2 17.32 12.74 -19.66
N GLY A 3 17.17 14.07 -19.64
CA GLY A 3 18.24 15.00 -19.32
C GLY A 3 18.69 14.88 -17.87
N ALA A 4 19.95 14.52 -17.68
CA ALA A 4 20.66 14.75 -16.43
C ALA A 4 20.98 16.25 -16.35
N THR A 5 20.11 17.02 -15.69
CA THR A 5 20.50 18.35 -15.21
C THR A 5 21.29 18.15 -13.94
N SER A 6 22.53 18.58 -13.96
CA SER A 6 23.45 18.74 -12.83
C SER A 6 22.87 19.65 -11.75
N GLY A 7 21.87 19.15 -11.03
CA GLY A 7 21.46 19.61 -9.71
C GLY A 7 22.18 18.77 -8.68
N LYS A 8 22.41 19.33 -7.50
CA LYS A 8 22.91 18.61 -6.33
C LYS A 8 21.83 17.60 -5.91
N ASP A 9 21.74 16.48 -6.60
CA ASP A 9 20.94 15.33 -6.18
C ASP A 9 21.69 14.76 -4.98
N SER A 10 21.44 15.32 -3.79
CA SER A 10 21.76 14.62 -2.54
C SER A 10 21.11 13.26 -2.68
N GLY A 11 21.92 12.23 -2.94
CA GLY A 11 21.51 10.86 -3.23
C GLY A 11 20.91 10.14 -2.03
N ASP A 12 20.11 10.85 -1.26
CA ASP A 12 19.36 10.30 -0.14
C ASP A 12 18.24 9.44 -0.73
N ALA A 13 18.31 8.15 -0.41
CA ALA A 13 17.25 7.22 -0.76
C ALA A 13 15.90 7.74 -0.21
N PRO A 14 14.77 7.49 -0.89
CA PRO A 14 13.46 7.85 -0.38
C PRO A 14 13.29 7.33 1.05
N GLN A 15 12.99 8.22 1.99
CA GLN A 15 12.71 7.80 3.36
C GLN A 15 11.37 7.08 3.39
N LEU A 16 11.45 5.75 3.44
CA LEU A 16 10.28 4.87 3.47
C LEU A 16 9.59 5.01 4.83
N LYS A 17 8.35 5.50 4.80
CA LYS A 17 7.43 5.31 5.92
C LYS A 17 7.02 3.83 5.87
N GLY A 18 7.08 3.13 7.00
CA GLY A 18 6.67 1.73 7.09
C GLY A 18 5.21 1.50 6.67
N ALA A 19 4.79 0.24 6.68
CA ALA A 19 3.40 -0.10 6.39
C ALA A 19 2.45 0.67 7.32
N ARG A 20 1.33 1.16 6.75
CA ARG A 20 0.31 1.83 7.55
C ARG A 20 -0.41 0.79 8.39
N TRP A 21 -0.47 1.03 9.69
CA TRP A 21 -1.29 0.23 10.60
C TRP A 21 -2.75 0.67 10.51
N PHE A 22 -3.65 -0.31 10.51
CA PHE A 22 -5.09 -0.12 10.59
C PHE A 22 -5.65 -1.02 11.68
N SER A 23 -6.66 -0.54 12.38
CA SER A 23 -7.44 -1.36 13.30
C SER A 23 -8.33 -2.33 12.53
N TYR A 24 -8.75 -3.40 13.19
CA TYR A 24 -9.70 -4.35 12.63
C TYR A 24 -11.03 -3.69 12.23
N ASP A 25 -11.55 -2.78 13.06
CA ASP A 25 -12.84 -2.13 12.82
C ASP A 25 -12.81 -1.20 11.59
N GLU A 26 -11.69 -0.52 11.34
CA GLU A 26 -11.50 0.26 10.12
C GLU A 26 -11.55 -0.63 8.88
N VAL A 27 -10.82 -1.74 8.89
CA VAL A 27 -10.80 -2.69 7.77
C VAL A 27 -12.17 -3.32 7.56
N LYS A 28 -12.84 -3.74 8.64
CA LYS A 28 -14.20 -4.31 8.62
C LYS A 28 -15.20 -3.32 8.03
N LYS A 29 -15.16 -2.05 8.42
CA LYS A 29 -16.05 -1.01 7.89
C LYS A 29 -15.84 -0.78 6.39
N CYS A 30 -14.59 -0.70 5.95
CA CYS A 30 -14.24 -0.43 4.55
C CYS A 30 -14.55 -1.60 3.61
N THR A 31 -14.62 -2.83 4.11
CA THR A 31 -14.88 -4.05 3.32
C THR A 31 -16.36 -4.47 3.32
N ASP A 32 -17.26 -3.66 3.88
CA ASP A 32 -18.65 -4.05 4.15
C ASP A 32 -18.71 -5.37 4.95
N ASN A 33 -18.00 -5.39 6.09
CA ASN A 33 -17.86 -6.56 6.95
C ASN A 33 -17.38 -7.82 6.21
N PHE A 34 -16.34 -7.68 5.38
CA PHE A 34 -15.76 -8.76 4.59
C PHE A 34 -16.79 -9.48 3.68
N SER A 35 -17.72 -8.70 3.12
CA SER A 35 -18.78 -9.21 2.24
C SER A 35 -18.21 -9.95 1.02
N ALA A 36 -18.74 -11.13 0.73
CA ALA A 36 -18.35 -11.93 -0.44
C ALA A 36 -18.59 -11.20 -1.77
N ARG A 37 -19.48 -10.20 -1.79
CA ARG A 37 -19.71 -9.34 -2.95
C ARG A 37 -18.45 -8.56 -3.37
N ASN A 38 -17.58 -8.27 -2.42
CA ASN A 38 -16.35 -7.51 -2.62
C ASN A 38 -15.13 -8.43 -2.79
N GLU A 39 -15.32 -9.74 -2.81
CA GLU A 39 -14.25 -10.72 -2.97
C GLU A 39 -13.76 -10.74 -4.43
N ILE A 40 -12.45 -10.58 -4.62
CA ILE A 40 -11.81 -10.63 -5.94
C ILE A 40 -11.05 -11.94 -6.20
N GLY A 41 -10.85 -12.75 -5.17
CA GLY A 41 -10.14 -14.01 -5.21
C GLY A 41 -9.71 -14.50 -3.83
N SER A 42 -9.08 -15.67 -3.78
CA SER A 42 -8.50 -16.27 -2.57
C SER A 42 -7.10 -16.83 -2.85
N GLY A 43 -6.27 -16.89 -1.81
CA GLY A 43 -4.89 -17.39 -1.87
C GLY A 43 -4.62 -18.47 -0.83
N GLY A 44 -3.41 -19.04 -0.85
CA GLY A 44 -3.05 -20.21 -0.01
C GLY A 44 -3.10 -19.99 1.51
N TYR A 45 -3.26 -18.74 1.97
CA TYR A 45 -3.33 -18.37 3.39
C TYR A 45 -4.59 -17.58 3.74
N GLY A 46 -5.59 -17.54 2.87
CA GLY A 46 -6.87 -16.91 3.18
C GLY A 46 -7.57 -16.28 1.98
N LYS A 47 -8.57 -15.47 2.29
CA LYS A 47 -9.35 -14.66 1.36
C LYS A 47 -9.52 -13.26 1.94
#